data_AF-A0A542KID4-F1
#
_entry.id   AF-A0A542KID4-F1
#
_cell.length_a   1.000
_cell.length_b   1.000
_cell.length_c   1.000
_cell.angle_alpha   90.00
_cell.angle_beta   90.00
_cell.angle_gamma   90.00
#
_symmetry.space_group_name_H-M   'P 1'
#
loop_
_entity.id
_entity.type
_entity.pdbx_description
1 polymer ?
#
loop_
_entity_poly.entity_id
_entity_poly.type
_entity_poly.pdbx_seq_one_letter_code
_entity_poly.pdbx_strand_id
1 'polypeptide(L)'
;MWRLPFWFSLIALVFAAAQSAEIQGRARMDTRQYVAHAYMVQGVGREEASRRALEYFCDSARVAAARHASADLATYRNHDGGNSAYRDCRARGERIIAGTARRTDITGYRALFSDPRVSEIFATRPGYPVFTIPFMRAFGLVRGLWAAAVVVTVLGSGFVVLILRRLGVPAPLALLGQVLYYALPTGTESMQPMCEGLLLCLLLAGILGCVRVLQGRIRSGTALSVAAFAAAACVKYAQTLLAVAGIAGVLALYLCVRWGRKREVPRPEGTLLAVTGLFAVALQLVIAVCALPGTRASLQELLAVHYSRPVPPHLLHHFLRLSLAFWREWLRGALVQPLNLLLLAAGAWGALRYHRPFGLLVVGVAVAGFANQAGHPETAMGPRLLVMASLLPVCGIPLLIESHAGRRARRGQDPAVLPPRTERRLAAPEGQLY
;
A
#
# COMPACT_ATOMS: atom_id res chain seq x y z
N MET A 1 26.22 -15.02 8.85
CA MET A 1 25.03 -14.22 9.24
C MET A 1 25.04 -12.79 8.70
N TRP A 2 26.19 -12.16 8.43
CA TRP A 2 26.29 -10.75 8.00
C TRP A 2 25.79 -10.41 6.58
N ARG A 3 25.59 -11.39 5.70
CA ARG A 3 25.27 -11.13 4.29
C ARG A 3 23.89 -10.50 4.07
N LEU A 4 22.85 -10.94 4.78
CA LEU A 4 21.50 -10.41 4.58
C LEU A 4 21.35 -8.92 4.97
N PRO A 5 21.74 -8.48 6.18
CA PRO A 5 21.64 -7.06 6.53
C PRO A 5 22.51 -6.19 5.63
N PHE A 6 23.73 -6.65 5.27
CA PHE A 6 24.60 -5.95 4.34
C PHE A 6 23.93 -5.71 2.97
N TRP A 7 23.43 -6.78 2.33
CA TRP A 7 22.79 -6.65 1.01
C TRP A 7 21.47 -5.88 1.08
N PHE A 8 20.69 -6.04 2.15
CA PHE A 8 19.48 -5.24 2.38
C PHE A 8 19.80 -3.74 2.40
N SER A 9 20.80 -3.36 3.20
CA SER A 9 21.25 -1.97 3.33
C SER A 9 21.84 -1.43 2.03
N LEU A 10 22.62 -2.23 1.30
CA LEU A 10 23.18 -1.83 0.01
C LEU A 10 22.08 -1.56 -1.01
N ILE A 11 21.09 -2.44 -1.15
CA ILE A 11 19.96 -2.25 -2.08
C ILE A 11 19.14 -1.01 -1.67
N ALA A 12 18.88 -0.83 -0.38
CA ALA A 12 18.17 0.34 0.14
C ALA A 12 18.94 1.65 -0.10
N LEU A 13 20.27 1.63 0.06
CA LEU A 13 21.14 2.79 -0.17
C LEU A 13 21.23 3.14 -1.66
N VAL A 14 21.37 2.14 -2.54
CA VAL A 14 21.32 2.35 -4.00
C VAL A 14 19.97 2.94 -4.41
N PHE A 15 18.87 2.40 -3.86
CA PHE A 15 17.54 2.97 -4.08
C PHE A 15 17.48 4.42 -3.61
N ALA A 16 17.84 4.72 -2.35
CA ALA A 16 17.79 6.07 -1.80
C ALA A 16 18.67 7.06 -2.60
N ALA A 17 19.87 6.63 -3.03
CA ALA A 17 20.76 7.41 -3.88
C ALA A 17 20.10 7.71 -5.24
N ALA A 18 19.49 6.72 -5.89
CA ALA A 18 18.74 6.93 -7.12
C ALA A 18 17.55 7.87 -6.92
N GLN A 19 16.86 7.79 -5.78
CA GLN A 19 15.76 8.68 -5.42
C GLN A 19 16.22 10.11 -5.05
N SER A 20 17.50 10.31 -4.72
CA SER A 20 18.05 11.63 -4.35
C SER A 20 18.19 12.59 -5.54
N ALA A 21 18.25 12.04 -6.77
CA ALA A 21 18.19 12.84 -8.00
C ALA A 21 16.82 13.55 -8.17
N GLU A 22 15.80 13.11 -7.43
CA GLU A 22 14.43 13.60 -7.54
C GLU A 22 13.82 13.93 -6.17
N ILE A 23 14.54 14.72 -5.37
CA ILE A 23 14.03 15.18 -4.07
C ILE A 23 12.74 16.01 -4.23
N GLN A 24 12.54 16.64 -5.39
CA GLN A 24 11.39 17.49 -5.69
C GLN A 24 10.69 17.07 -6.98
N GLY A 25 9.48 17.59 -7.20
CA GLY A 25 8.70 17.33 -8.42
C GLY A 25 7.77 16.13 -8.31
N ARG A 26 7.46 15.68 -7.07
CA ARG A 26 6.64 14.51 -6.77
C ARG A 26 5.31 14.84 -6.11
N ALA A 27 5.08 16.12 -5.78
CA ALA A 27 3.84 16.54 -5.13
C ALA A 27 2.64 16.27 -6.05
N ARG A 28 1.58 15.73 -5.46
CA ARG A 28 0.27 15.54 -6.11
C ARG A 28 -0.74 16.52 -5.52
N MET A 29 -1.93 16.56 -6.11
CA MET A 29 -3.01 17.46 -5.67
C MET A 29 -3.37 17.31 -4.19
N ASP A 30 -3.20 16.11 -3.62
CA ASP A 30 -3.46 15.82 -2.20
C ASP A 30 -2.30 16.25 -1.29
N THR A 31 -1.08 16.33 -1.82
CA THR A 31 0.12 16.66 -1.03
C THR A 31 -0.02 18.01 -0.33
N ARG A 32 -0.58 19.02 -1.01
CA ARG A 32 -0.81 20.35 -0.41
C ARG A 32 -1.76 20.29 0.79
N GLN A 33 -2.74 19.37 0.80
CA GLN A 33 -3.64 19.17 1.95
C GLN A 33 -2.87 18.62 3.15
N TYR A 34 -2.07 17.58 2.93
CA TYR A 34 -1.28 16.96 3.99
C TYR A 34 -0.21 17.89 4.56
N VAL A 35 0.48 18.64 3.69
CA VAL A 35 1.51 19.61 4.12
C VAL A 35 0.89 20.75 4.91
N ALA A 36 -0.24 21.31 4.45
CA ALA A 36 -0.95 22.34 5.21
C ALA A 36 -1.41 21.80 6.57
N HIS A 37 -1.96 20.58 6.61
CA HIS A 37 -2.37 19.94 7.86
C HIS A 37 -1.18 19.74 8.81
N ALA A 38 -0.02 19.28 8.32
CA ALA A 38 1.19 19.15 9.13
C ALA A 38 1.67 20.49 9.70
N TYR A 39 1.52 21.60 8.98
CA TYR A 39 1.80 22.93 9.52
C TYR A 39 0.77 23.39 10.55
N MET A 40 -0.52 23.14 10.33
CA MET A 40 -1.58 23.49 11.28
C MET A 40 -1.44 22.75 12.61
N VAL A 41 -1.06 21.46 12.58
CA VAL A 41 -0.76 20.67 13.80
C VAL A 41 0.45 21.25 14.57
N GLN A 42 1.37 21.92 13.87
CA GLN A 42 2.50 22.60 14.50
C GLN A 42 2.15 24.00 15.04
N GLY A 43 0.87 24.42 14.97
CA GLY A 43 0.40 25.71 15.46
C GLY A 43 0.47 26.84 14.44
N VAL A 44 0.81 26.56 13.17
CA VAL A 44 0.78 27.59 12.12
C VAL A 44 -0.67 27.87 11.74
N GLY A 45 -1.03 29.16 11.65
CA GLY A 45 -2.38 29.58 11.25
C GLY A 45 -2.81 29.03 9.89
N ARG A 46 -4.11 28.76 9.70
CA ARG A 46 -4.69 28.09 8.53
C ARG A 46 -4.28 28.70 7.18
N GLU A 47 -4.31 30.03 7.09
CA GLU A 47 -3.98 30.76 5.86
C GLU A 47 -2.49 30.65 5.52
N GLU A 48 -1.63 30.89 6.52
CA GLU A 48 -0.18 30.76 6.37
C GLU A 48 0.24 29.32 6.05
N ALA A 49 -0.35 28.33 6.73
CA ALA A 49 -0.13 26.92 6.44
C ALA A 49 -0.53 26.55 5.00
N SER A 50 -1.63 27.11 4.51
CA SER A 50 -2.08 26.91 3.13
C SER A 50 -1.15 27.60 2.12
N ARG A 51 -0.66 28.82 2.39
CA ARG A 51 0.31 29.48 1.50
C ARG A 51 1.63 28.73 1.42
N ARG A 52 2.20 28.29 2.55
CA ARG A 52 3.44 27.49 2.56
C ARG A 52 3.29 26.16 1.82
N ALA A 53 2.15 25.50 1.98
CA ALA A 53 1.85 24.27 1.25
C ALA A 53 1.68 24.53 -0.26
N LEU A 54 1.09 25.67 -0.64
CA LEU A 54 0.96 26.08 -2.04
C LEU A 54 2.33 26.32 -2.69
N GLU A 55 3.22 27.04 -2.00
CA GLU A 55 4.57 27.32 -2.49
C GLU A 55 5.33 26.04 -2.83
N TYR A 56 5.34 25.08 -1.89
CA TYR A 56 5.94 23.77 -2.12
C TYR A 56 5.30 23.01 -3.28
N PHE A 57 3.97 23.02 -3.36
CA PHE A 57 3.25 22.35 -4.43
C PHE A 57 3.56 22.97 -5.81
N CYS A 58 3.57 24.30 -5.91
CA CYS A 58 3.88 24.99 -7.16
C CYS A 58 5.35 24.85 -7.56
N ASP A 59 6.27 24.84 -6.61
CA ASP A 59 7.69 24.59 -6.90
C ASP A 59 7.92 23.14 -7.34
N SER A 60 7.18 22.17 -6.76
CA SER A 60 7.14 20.81 -7.28
C SER A 60 6.56 20.76 -8.70
N ALA A 61 5.49 21.49 -9.00
CA ALA A 61 4.92 21.56 -10.35
C ALA A 61 5.92 22.14 -11.36
N ARG A 62 6.68 23.17 -10.98
CA ARG A 62 7.79 23.75 -11.77
C ARG A 62 8.82 22.70 -12.15
N VAL A 63 9.33 21.96 -11.16
CA VAL A 63 10.36 20.92 -11.37
C VAL A 63 9.83 19.77 -12.23
N ALA A 64 8.57 19.37 -12.03
CA ALA A 64 7.93 18.36 -12.88
C ALA A 64 7.77 18.85 -14.33
N ALA A 65 7.30 20.08 -14.53
CA ALA A 65 7.14 20.68 -15.86
C ALA A 65 8.49 20.84 -16.58
N ALA A 66 9.54 21.29 -15.88
CA ALA A 66 10.88 21.41 -16.44
C ALA A 66 11.44 20.06 -16.92
N ARG A 67 11.24 18.99 -16.13
CA ARG A 67 11.65 17.63 -16.51
C ARG A 67 10.87 17.10 -17.71
N HIS A 68 9.56 17.32 -17.75
CA HIS A 68 8.76 16.93 -18.90
C HIS A 68 9.17 17.69 -20.16
N ALA A 69 9.36 18.99 -20.07
CA ALA A 69 9.72 19.82 -21.22
C ALA A 69 11.13 19.53 -21.74
N SER A 70 12.09 19.21 -20.86
CA SER A 70 13.44 18.82 -21.27
C SER A 70 13.51 17.46 -21.98
N ALA A 71 12.49 16.59 -21.79
CA ALA A 71 12.36 15.31 -22.47
C ALA A 71 11.35 15.32 -23.64
N ASP A 72 10.70 16.45 -23.91
CA ASP A 72 9.73 16.61 -24.97
C ASP A 72 10.37 17.27 -26.19
N LEU A 73 10.41 16.55 -27.31
CA LEU A 73 11.02 17.02 -28.56
C LEU A 73 10.50 18.39 -29.00
N ALA A 74 9.23 18.70 -28.75
CA ALA A 74 8.62 19.96 -29.15
C ALA A 74 9.12 21.15 -28.31
N THR A 75 9.49 20.92 -27.05
CA THR A 75 9.77 21.99 -26.09
C THR A 75 11.19 21.97 -25.54
N TYR A 76 11.99 20.93 -25.80
CA TYR A 76 13.31 20.73 -25.16
C TYR A 76 14.31 21.87 -25.38
N ARG A 77 14.23 22.62 -26.49
CA ARG A 77 15.15 23.74 -26.78
C ARG A 77 14.72 25.06 -26.14
N ASN A 78 13.41 25.27 -26.00
CA ASN A 78 12.82 26.57 -25.69
C ASN A 78 12.02 26.54 -24.38
N HIS A 79 12.23 25.55 -23.52
CA HIS A 79 11.51 25.46 -22.26
C HIS A 79 11.99 26.53 -21.26
N ASP A 80 11.05 27.14 -20.55
CA ASP A 80 11.29 28.23 -19.60
C ASP A 80 11.70 27.74 -18.19
N GLY A 81 12.25 26.53 -18.10
CA GLY A 81 12.54 25.86 -16.82
C GLY A 81 11.30 25.60 -15.94
N GLY A 82 10.09 25.59 -16.52
CA GLY A 82 8.83 25.37 -15.81
C GLY A 82 8.26 26.61 -15.11
N ASN A 83 8.82 27.79 -15.36
CA ASN A 83 8.45 29.03 -14.68
C ASN A 83 7.00 29.45 -14.95
N SER A 84 6.50 29.24 -16.16
CA SER A 84 5.08 29.40 -16.53
C SER A 84 4.18 28.53 -15.65
N ALA A 85 4.50 27.24 -15.51
CA ALA A 85 3.75 26.32 -14.66
C ALA A 85 3.73 26.78 -13.19
N TYR A 86 4.84 27.31 -12.67
CA TYR A 86 4.89 27.89 -11.32
C TYR A 86 3.95 29.10 -11.17
N ARG A 87 4.05 30.09 -12.08
CA ARG A 87 3.24 31.31 -12.04
C ARG A 87 1.76 31.00 -12.14
N ASP A 88 1.37 30.13 -13.06
CA ASP A 88 -0.02 29.72 -13.24
C ASP A 88 -0.55 28.95 -12.04
N CYS A 89 0.26 28.07 -11.47
CA CYS A 89 -0.06 27.36 -10.23
C CYS A 89 -0.32 28.34 -9.09
N ARG A 90 0.61 29.27 -8.86
CA ARG A 90 0.52 30.25 -7.77
C ARG A 90 -0.69 31.18 -7.95
N ALA A 91 -0.88 31.73 -9.15
CA ALA A 91 -2.01 32.61 -9.45
C ALA A 91 -3.37 31.93 -9.29
N ARG A 92 -3.49 30.64 -9.64
CA ARG A 92 -4.71 29.85 -9.38
C ARG A 92 -4.88 29.55 -7.89
N GLY A 93 -3.83 29.11 -7.22
CA GLY A 93 -3.87 28.75 -5.81
C GLY A 93 -4.22 29.93 -4.90
N GLU A 94 -3.61 31.09 -5.11
CA GLU A 94 -3.88 32.31 -4.33
C GLU A 94 -5.33 32.77 -4.49
N ARG A 95 -5.88 32.72 -5.71
CA ARG A 95 -7.31 33.03 -5.94
C ARG A 95 -8.23 32.10 -5.14
N ILE A 96 -7.91 30.81 -5.09
CA ILE A 96 -8.69 29.83 -4.32
C ILE A 96 -8.57 30.11 -2.83
N ILE A 97 -7.36 30.36 -2.32
CA ILE A 97 -7.11 30.68 -0.91
C ILE A 97 -7.87 31.95 -0.52
N ALA A 98 -7.73 33.04 -1.27
CA ALA A 98 -8.40 34.31 -1.01
C ALA A 98 -9.93 34.18 -1.04
N GLY A 99 -10.48 33.43 -2.00
CA GLY A 99 -11.92 33.15 -2.09
C GLY A 99 -12.47 32.30 -0.94
N THR A 100 -11.62 31.47 -0.32
CA THR A 100 -12.00 30.51 0.72
C THR A 100 -11.66 30.99 2.13
N ALA A 101 -10.76 31.98 2.28
CA ALA A 101 -10.27 32.49 3.56
C ALA A 101 -11.38 32.93 4.51
N ARG A 102 -12.46 33.53 3.99
CA ARG A 102 -13.62 34.02 4.75
C ARG A 102 -14.54 32.91 5.28
N ARG A 103 -14.33 31.64 4.90
CA ARG A 103 -15.19 30.53 5.35
C ARG A 103 -14.78 30.06 6.74
N THR A 104 -15.72 30.01 7.67
CA THR A 104 -15.53 29.51 9.04
C THR A 104 -15.00 28.07 9.02
N ASP A 105 -13.98 27.79 9.84
CA ASP A 105 -13.50 26.43 10.11
C ASP A 105 -13.85 26.05 11.54
N ILE A 106 -14.72 25.08 11.69
CA ILE A 106 -15.09 24.55 13.02
C ILE A 106 -14.01 23.58 13.53
N THR A 107 -13.21 23.00 12.62
CA THR A 107 -12.22 21.97 12.95
C THR A 107 -10.80 22.51 13.14
N GLY A 108 -10.49 23.70 12.60
CA GLY A 108 -9.16 24.32 12.64
C GLY A 108 -8.09 23.67 11.75
N TYR A 109 -8.40 22.54 11.10
CA TYR A 109 -7.43 21.74 10.32
C TYR A 109 -7.83 21.56 8.84
N ARG A 110 -8.77 22.36 8.31
CA ARG A 110 -9.18 22.28 6.90
C ARG A 110 -8.36 23.25 6.05
N ALA A 111 -7.53 22.74 5.15
CA ALA A 111 -6.77 23.61 4.25
C ALA A 111 -7.67 24.30 3.20
N LEU A 112 -7.19 25.43 2.68
CA LEU A 112 -7.96 26.38 1.86
C LEU A 112 -7.99 26.07 0.35
N PHE A 113 -7.71 24.84 -0.06
CA PHE A 113 -7.48 24.49 -1.47
C PHE A 113 -8.70 23.93 -2.22
N SER A 114 -9.76 23.58 -1.51
CA SER A 114 -10.87 22.80 -2.04
C SER A 114 -12.18 23.11 -1.33
N ASP A 115 -13.27 22.57 -1.87
CA ASP A 115 -14.57 22.55 -1.19
C ASP A 115 -14.41 22.01 0.25
N PRO A 116 -15.09 22.60 1.25
CA PRO A 116 -15.00 22.18 2.65
C PRO A 116 -15.24 20.68 2.87
N ARG A 117 -16.11 20.06 2.06
CA ARG A 117 -16.40 18.62 2.13
C ARG A 117 -15.19 17.77 1.74
N VAL A 118 -14.38 18.24 0.79
CA VAL A 118 -13.13 17.58 0.39
C VAL A 118 -12.07 17.79 1.47
N SER A 119 -11.92 19.01 1.99
CA SER A 119 -10.94 19.29 3.04
C SER A 119 -11.21 18.50 4.33
N GLU A 120 -12.48 18.20 4.64
CA GLU A 120 -12.88 17.35 5.77
C GLU A 120 -12.36 15.90 5.66
N ILE A 121 -12.29 15.36 4.44
CA ILE A 121 -11.71 14.03 4.19
C ILE A 121 -10.24 13.98 4.61
N PHE A 122 -9.49 15.07 4.46
CA PHE A 122 -8.08 15.16 4.86
C PHE A 122 -7.91 15.52 6.34
N ALA A 123 -8.79 16.35 6.89
CA ALA A 123 -8.77 16.72 8.30
C ALA A 123 -9.00 15.51 9.23
N THR A 124 -9.82 14.54 8.79
CA THR A 124 -10.12 13.30 9.55
C THR A 124 -9.00 12.25 9.48
N ARG A 125 -7.86 12.55 8.86
CA ARG A 125 -6.74 11.62 8.62
C ARG A 125 -5.41 12.19 9.12
N PRO A 126 -5.23 12.34 10.45
CA PRO A 126 -4.06 13.00 11.01
C PRO A 126 -2.79 12.16 10.93
N GLY A 127 -2.88 10.84 10.73
CA GLY A 127 -1.75 9.92 10.87
C GLY A 127 -0.55 10.26 9.97
N TYR A 128 -0.79 10.57 8.69
CA TYR A 128 0.29 10.93 7.76
C TYR A 128 0.89 12.32 8.06
N PRO A 129 0.08 13.40 8.24
CA PRO A 129 0.60 14.69 8.70
C PRO A 129 1.47 14.58 9.95
N VAL A 130 0.98 13.93 11.03
CA VAL A 130 1.73 13.76 12.29
C VAL A 130 3.04 13.00 12.06
N PHE A 131 3.01 11.95 11.25
CA PHE A 131 4.21 11.19 10.90
C PHE A 131 5.29 12.05 10.22
N THR A 132 4.90 13.00 9.37
CA THR A 132 5.86 13.84 8.61
C THR A 132 6.49 14.97 9.43
N ILE A 133 5.85 15.42 10.53
CA ILE A 133 6.32 16.54 11.36
C ILE A 133 7.78 16.39 11.83
N PRO A 134 8.22 15.28 12.45
CA PRO A 134 9.61 15.17 12.92
C PRO A 134 10.63 15.32 11.79
N PHE A 135 10.33 14.80 10.60
CA PHE A 135 11.21 14.93 9.44
C PHE A 135 11.22 16.36 8.88
N MET A 136 10.05 16.99 8.80
CA MET A 136 9.93 18.39 8.37
C MET A 136 10.67 19.35 9.30
N ARG A 137 10.65 19.08 10.62
CA ARG A 137 11.38 19.87 11.62
C ARG A 137 12.89 19.67 11.53
N ALA A 138 13.34 18.43 11.36
CA ALA A 138 14.77 18.10 11.33
C ALA A 138 15.47 18.51 10.02
N PHE A 139 14.81 18.38 8.88
CA PHE A 139 15.43 18.53 7.55
C PHE A 139 14.81 19.64 6.69
N GLY A 140 13.80 20.35 7.20
CA GLY A 140 12.98 21.26 6.41
C GLY A 140 11.91 20.53 5.58
N LEU A 141 11.00 21.26 4.95
CA LEU A 141 9.84 20.69 4.25
C LEU A 141 10.23 19.72 3.13
N VAL A 142 11.05 20.17 2.18
CA VAL A 142 11.37 19.42 0.96
C VAL A 142 12.15 18.14 1.28
N ARG A 143 13.29 18.27 1.96
CA ARG A 143 14.13 17.12 2.33
C ARG A 143 13.49 16.26 3.41
N GLY A 144 12.70 16.85 4.31
CA GLY A 144 11.95 16.12 5.33
C GLY A 144 10.89 15.20 4.73
N LEU A 145 10.08 15.68 3.79
CA LEU A 145 9.10 14.83 3.10
C LEU A 145 9.77 13.73 2.27
N TRP A 146 10.87 14.06 1.58
CA TRP A 146 11.66 13.06 0.87
C TRP A 146 12.21 11.99 1.83
N ALA A 147 12.83 12.39 2.94
CA ALA A 147 13.38 11.48 3.92
C ALA A 147 12.30 10.60 4.56
N ALA A 148 11.14 11.18 4.90
CA ALA A 148 9.99 10.44 5.40
C ALA A 148 9.53 9.37 4.42
N ALA A 149 9.43 9.70 3.13
CA ALA A 149 9.05 8.77 2.08
C ALA A 149 10.10 7.65 1.87
N VAL A 150 11.40 7.98 1.88
CA VAL A 150 12.49 7.00 1.82
C VAL A 150 12.40 6.03 3.00
N VAL A 151 12.29 6.55 4.23
CA VAL A 151 12.22 5.73 5.44
C VAL A 151 11.05 4.76 5.38
N VAL A 152 9.87 5.23 5.03
CA VAL A 152 8.67 4.39 4.93
C VAL A 152 8.81 3.34 3.83
N THR A 153 9.36 3.72 2.67
CA THR A 153 9.58 2.78 1.55
C THR A 153 10.59 1.69 1.92
N VAL A 154 11.68 2.05 2.59
CA VAL A 154 12.68 1.10 3.09
C VAL A 154 12.07 0.19 4.17
N LEU A 155 11.33 0.74 5.13
CA LEU A 155 10.65 -0.06 6.16
C LEU A 155 9.62 -1.03 5.55
N GLY A 156 8.81 -0.58 4.60
CA GLY A 156 7.87 -1.42 3.85
C GLY A 156 8.57 -2.60 3.18
N SER A 157 9.66 -2.35 2.46
CA SER A 157 10.46 -3.41 1.84
C SER A 157 11.12 -4.35 2.89
N GLY A 158 11.48 -3.83 4.06
CA GLY A 158 11.97 -4.62 5.18
C GLY A 158 10.91 -5.59 5.70
N PHE A 159 9.65 -5.16 5.81
CA PHE A 159 8.55 -6.06 6.15
C PHE A 159 8.34 -7.15 5.10
N VAL A 160 8.49 -6.86 3.80
CA VAL A 160 8.47 -7.88 2.74
C VAL A 160 9.56 -8.92 2.97
N VAL A 161 10.80 -8.49 3.18
CA VAL A 161 11.93 -9.40 3.46
C VAL A 161 11.65 -10.24 4.71
N LEU A 162 11.16 -9.64 5.79
CA LEU A 162 10.82 -10.36 7.02
C LEU A 162 9.71 -11.38 6.81
N ILE A 163 8.65 -11.04 6.08
CA ILE A 163 7.56 -11.95 5.72
C ILE A 163 8.12 -13.14 4.93
N LEU A 164 8.88 -12.90 3.86
CA LEU A 164 9.45 -13.96 3.03
C LEU A 164 10.40 -14.87 3.83
N ARG A 165 11.27 -14.28 4.66
CA ARG A 165 12.16 -15.06 5.55
C ARG A 165 11.39 -15.89 6.57
N ARG A 166 10.27 -15.38 7.10
CA ARG A 166 9.39 -16.12 8.01
C ARG A 166 8.67 -17.28 7.33
N LEU A 167 8.42 -17.18 6.04
CA LEU A 167 7.86 -18.26 5.21
C LEU A 167 8.93 -19.28 4.77
N GLY A 168 10.17 -19.16 5.24
CA GLY A 168 11.26 -20.09 4.93
C GLY A 168 11.99 -19.81 3.61
N VAL A 169 11.66 -18.73 2.91
CA VAL A 169 12.30 -18.37 1.64
C VAL A 169 13.76 -17.98 1.86
N PRO A 170 14.73 -18.46 1.05
CA PRO A 170 16.14 -18.14 1.20
C PRO A 170 16.43 -16.64 1.02
N ALA A 171 17.53 -16.17 1.62
CA ALA A 171 17.88 -14.74 1.66
C ALA A 171 17.90 -14.05 0.28
N PRO A 172 18.47 -14.64 -0.80
CA PRO A 172 18.47 -13.99 -2.12
C PRO A 172 17.07 -13.74 -2.69
N LEU A 173 16.14 -14.68 -2.51
CA LEU A 173 14.76 -14.52 -2.97
C LEU A 173 13.97 -13.55 -2.07
N ALA A 174 14.28 -13.49 -0.78
CA ALA A 174 13.73 -12.46 0.08
C ALA A 174 14.18 -11.05 -0.36
N LEU A 175 15.45 -10.88 -0.72
CA LEU A 175 16.00 -9.63 -1.28
C LEU A 175 15.43 -9.32 -2.68
N LEU A 176 15.10 -10.35 -3.49
CA LEU A 176 14.34 -10.13 -4.72
C LEU A 176 12.97 -9.49 -4.42
N GLY A 177 12.31 -9.88 -3.33
CA GLY A 177 11.09 -9.21 -2.87
C GLY A 177 11.31 -7.72 -2.55
N GLN A 178 12.45 -7.35 -1.94
CA GLN A 178 12.84 -5.95 -1.73
C GLN A 178 13.01 -5.20 -3.06
N VAL A 179 13.75 -5.80 -4.01
CA VAL A 179 13.96 -5.21 -5.34
C VAL A 179 12.63 -5.02 -6.07
N LEU A 180 11.75 -6.02 -6.07
CA LEU A 180 10.41 -5.92 -6.65
C LEU A 180 9.56 -4.85 -5.96
N TYR A 181 9.67 -4.70 -4.63
CA TYR A 181 8.96 -3.64 -3.91
C TYR A 181 9.39 -2.24 -4.37
N TYR A 182 10.67 -2.05 -4.71
CA TYR A 182 11.16 -0.78 -5.25
C TYR A 182 10.86 -0.58 -6.74
N ALA A 183 10.91 -1.65 -7.55
CA ALA A 183 10.77 -1.58 -9.01
C ALA A 183 9.31 -1.54 -9.50
N LEU A 184 8.38 -2.10 -8.73
CA LEU A 184 6.96 -2.10 -9.04
C LEU A 184 6.27 -0.82 -8.53
N PRO A 185 4.99 -0.57 -8.87
CA PRO A 185 4.28 0.64 -8.46
C PRO A 185 4.31 0.93 -6.95
N THR A 186 4.54 -0.09 -6.10
CA THR A 186 4.77 0.10 -4.67
C THR A 186 5.89 1.08 -4.36
N GLY A 187 7.00 1.05 -5.10
CA GLY A 187 8.14 1.92 -4.85
C GLY A 187 7.86 3.36 -5.27
N THR A 188 7.31 3.54 -6.47
CA THR A 188 6.98 4.88 -7.01
C THR A 188 5.88 5.56 -6.21
N GLU A 189 4.84 4.84 -5.81
CA GLU A 189 3.74 5.39 -5.02
C GLU A 189 4.15 5.65 -3.57
N SER A 190 5.03 4.83 -2.98
CA SER A 190 5.54 5.07 -1.62
C SER A 190 6.47 6.28 -1.52
N MET A 191 7.11 6.64 -2.63
CA MET A 191 8.00 7.80 -2.71
C MET A 191 7.28 9.13 -2.97
N GLN A 192 5.99 9.09 -3.29
CA GLN A 192 5.19 10.31 -3.40
C GLN A 192 4.89 10.83 -1.97
N PRO A 193 4.94 12.16 -1.73
CA PRO A 193 4.63 12.75 -0.42
C PRO A 193 3.11 12.70 -0.17
N MET A 194 2.61 11.49 0.05
CA MET A 194 1.22 11.12 0.27
C MET A 194 1.14 9.93 1.23
N CYS A 195 -0.07 9.56 1.62
CA CYS A 195 -0.32 8.54 2.63
C CYS A 195 -0.07 7.09 2.16
N GLU A 196 0.04 6.85 0.86
CA GLU A 196 0.07 5.50 0.26
C GLU A 196 1.27 4.68 0.72
N GLY A 197 2.47 5.27 0.78
CA GLY A 197 3.65 4.58 1.28
C GLY A 197 3.49 4.15 2.74
N LEU A 198 3.01 5.07 3.59
CA LEU A 198 2.85 4.81 5.02
C LEU A 198 1.77 3.76 5.25
N LEU A 199 0.68 3.84 4.50
CA LEU A 199 -0.38 2.84 4.50
C LEU A 199 0.17 1.46 4.10
N LEU A 200 0.90 1.34 2.99
CA LEU A 200 1.47 0.06 2.54
C LEU A 200 2.42 -0.53 3.57
N CYS A 201 3.29 0.30 4.16
CA CYS A 201 4.20 -0.12 5.23
C CYS A 201 3.44 -0.68 6.44
N LEU A 202 2.38 0.01 6.90
CA LEU A 202 1.55 -0.44 8.02
C LEU A 202 0.71 -1.69 7.67
N LEU A 203 0.18 -1.79 6.45
CA LEU A 203 -0.50 -3.00 5.99
C LEU A 203 0.45 -4.21 5.95
N LEU A 204 1.69 -4.03 5.50
CA LEU A 204 2.71 -5.08 5.52
C LEU A 204 3.10 -5.48 6.95
N ALA A 205 3.21 -4.53 7.88
CA ALA A 205 3.38 -4.83 9.30
C ALA A 205 2.19 -5.64 9.84
N GLY A 206 0.96 -5.30 9.43
CA GLY A 206 -0.25 -6.03 9.79
C GLY A 206 -0.26 -7.46 9.24
N ILE A 207 0.14 -7.65 7.98
CA ILE A 207 0.31 -8.97 7.34
C ILE A 207 1.40 -9.78 8.04
N LEU A 208 2.51 -9.15 8.48
CA LEU A 208 3.53 -9.83 9.27
C LEU A 208 2.97 -10.32 10.62
N GLY A 209 2.07 -9.56 11.25
CA GLY A 209 1.29 -10.01 12.40
C GLY A 209 0.42 -11.23 12.07
N CYS A 210 -0.27 -11.20 10.93
CA CYS A 210 -1.09 -12.33 10.46
C CYS A 210 -0.23 -13.58 10.21
N VAL A 211 0.97 -13.43 9.63
CA VAL A 211 1.93 -14.53 9.46
C VAL A 211 2.37 -15.10 10.81
N ARG A 212 2.55 -14.27 11.85
CA ARG A 212 2.84 -14.76 13.20
C ARG A 212 1.70 -15.58 13.80
N VAL A 213 0.44 -15.20 13.54
CA VAL A 213 -0.74 -15.99 13.93
C VAL A 213 -0.72 -17.34 13.22
N LEU A 214 -0.42 -17.37 11.91
CA LEU A 214 -0.28 -18.62 11.14
C LEU A 214 0.83 -19.53 11.68
N GLN A 215 1.89 -18.95 12.25
CA GLN A 215 2.99 -19.67 12.91
C GLN A 215 2.66 -20.11 14.35
N GLY A 216 1.42 -19.96 14.81
CA GLY A 216 0.97 -20.33 16.15
C GLY A 216 1.25 -19.29 17.23
N ARG A 217 1.89 -18.16 16.92
CA ARG A 217 2.18 -17.08 17.90
C ARG A 217 1.01 -16.11 18.04
N ILE A 218 -0.16 -16.65 18.39
CA ILE A 218 -1.46 -15.97 18.31
C ILE A 218 -1.45 -14.59 18.99
N ARG A 219 -1.12 -14.51 20.29
CA ARG A 219 -1.17 -13.24 21.05
C ARG A 219 -0.31 -12.14 20.42
N SER A 220 0.95 -12.44 20.15
CA SER A 220 1.88 -11.47 19.55
C SER A 220 1.52 -11.11 18.12
N GLY A 221 0.98 -12.06 17.35
CA GLY A 221 0.55 -11.85 15.98
C GLY A 221 -0.68 -10.95 15.91
N THR A 222 -1.70 -11.26 16.71
CA THR A 222 -2.92 -10.46 16.82
C THR A 222 -2.63 -9.05 17.30
N ALA A 223 -1.82 -8.88 18.35
CA ALA A 223 -1.44 -7.56 18.85
C ALA A 223 -0.75 -6.71 17.77
N LEU A 224 0.21 -7.30 17.05
CA LEU A 224 0.90 -6.62 15.95
C LEU A 224 -0.07 -6.27 14.81
N SER A 225 -0.94 -7.19 14.39
CA SER A 225 -1.92 -6.94 13.33
C SER A 225 -2.90 -5.84 13.69
N VAL A 226 -3.50 -5.90 14.88
CA VAL A 226 -4.48 -4.91 15.34
C VAL A 226 -3.82 -3.53 15.50
N ALA A 227 -2.64 -3.46 16.11
CA ALA A 227 -1.92 -2.18 16.25
C ALA A 227 -1.56 -1.57 14.89
N ALA A 228 -1.06 -2.39 13.95
CA ALA A 228 -0.70 -1.92 12.62
C ALA A 228 -1.93 -1.49 11.80
N PHE A 229 -3.04 -2.22 11.86
CA PHE A 229 -4.27 -1.83 11.19
C PHE A 229 -4.92 -0.60 11.84
N ALA A 230 -4.86 -0.45 13.16
CA ALA A 230 -5.34 0.76 13.84
C ALA A 230 -4.52 1.99 13.40
N ALA A 231 -3.19 1.88 13.37
CA ALA A 231 -2.32 2.93 12.85
C ALA A 231 -2.61 3.24 11.37
N ALA A 232 -2.83 2.21 10.54
CA ALA A 232 -3.21 2.36 9.14
C ALA A 232 -4.56 3.08 9.00
N ALA A 233 -5.52 2.81 9.89
CA ALA A 233 -6.82 3.48 9.90
C ALA A 233 -6.70 4.99 10.22
N CYS A 234 -5.80 5.37 11.14
CA CYS A 234 -5.49 6.79 11.42
C CYS A 234 -4.85 7.52 10.21
N VAL A 235 -4.20 6.77 9.31
CA VAL A 235 -3.63 7.30 8.07
C VAL A 235 -4.69 7.36 6.96
N LYS A 236 -5.42 6.28 6.73
CA LYS A 236 -6.47 6.17 5.71
C LYS A 236 -7.44 5.04 6.03
N TYR A 237 -8.46 5.35 6.83
CA TYR A 237 -9.47 4.40 7.32
C TYR A 237 -10.20 3.66 6.18
N ALA A 238 -10.58 4.34 5.09
CA ALA A 238 -11.34 3.71 4.01
C ALA A 238 -10.55 2.61 3.27
N GLN A 239 -9.28 2.86 2.95
CA GLN A 239 -8.43 1.85 2.31
C GLN A 239 -8.03 0.75 3.28
N THR A 240 -7.84 1.08 4.57
CA THR A 240 -7.59 0.08 5.61
C THR A 240 -8.78 -0.86 5.78
N LEU A 241 -10.00 -0.31 5.84
CA LEU A 241 -11.23 -1.08 5.90
C LEU A 241 -11.34 -2.02 4.70
N LEU A 242 -11.13 -1.51 3.47
CA LEU A 242 -11.14 -2.34 2.27
C LEU A 242 -10.11 -3.47 2.34
N ALA A 243 -8.88 -3.18 2.76
CA ALA A 243 -7.82 -4.19 2.89
C ALA A 243 -8.16 -5.29 3.90
N VAL A 244 -8.58 -4.90 5.10
CA VAL A 244 -8.90 -5.85 6.18
C VAL A 244 -10.19 -6.63 5.86
N ALA A 245 -11.22 -5.97 5.31
CA ALA A 245 -12.43 -6.63 4.86
C ALA A 245 -12.17 -7.57 3.67
N GLY A 246 -11.28 -7.20 2.75
CA GLY A 246 -10.84 -8.05 1.64
C GLY A 246 -10.15 -9.33 2.13
N ILE A 247 -9.27 -9.22 3.12
CA ILE A 247 -8.67 -10.38 3.79
C ILE A 247 -9.76 -11.25 4.45
N ALA A 248 -10.64 -10.64 5.25
CA ALA A 248 -11.72 -11.35 5.94
C ALA A 248 -12.65 -12.06 4.95
N GLY A 249 -13.04 -11.41 3.86
CA GLY A 249 -13.92 -11.96 2.83
C GLY A 249 -13.30 -13.17 2.12
N VAL A 250 -12.04 -13.08 1.71
CA VAL A 250 -11.33 -14.20 1.06
C VAL A 250 -11.15 -15.38 2.03
N LEU A 251 -10.81 -15.12 3.29
CA LEU A 251 -10.73 -16.16 4.33
C LEU A 251 -12.10 -16.80 4.60
N ALA A 252 -13.16 -16.01 4.72
CA ALA A 252 -14.52 -16.50 4.93
C ALA A 252 -14.95 -17.41 3.78
N LEU A 253 -14.78 -16.99 2.53
CA LEU A 253 -15.08 -17.80 1.35
C LEU A 253 -14.32 -19.13 1.37
N TYR A 254 -13.02 -19.09 1.67
CA TYR A 254 -12.20 -20.30 1.78
C TYR A 254 -12.69 -21.26 2.87
N LEU A 255 -13.03 -20.73 4.05
CA LEU A 255 -13.52 -21.54 5.17
C LEU A 255 -14.93 -22.09 4.92
N CYS A 256 -15.83 -21.32 4.32
CA CYS A 256 -17.15 -21.79 3.90
C CYS A 256 -17.05 -22.96 2.90
N VAL A 257 -16.17 -22.85 1.90
CA VAL A 257 -15.92 -23.95 0.93
C VAL A 257 -15.36 -25.20 1.61
N ARG A 258 -14.48 -25.05 2.61
CA ARG A 258 -13.95 -26.20 3.37
C ARG A 258 -15.01 -26.83 4.26
N TRP A 259 -15.82 -26.01 4.92
CA TRP A 259 -16.89 -26.48 5.78
C TRP A 259 -17.95 -27.26 5.00
N GLY A 260 -18.36 -26.75 3.83
CA GLY A 260 -19.27 -27.47 2.92
C GLY A 260 -18.68 -28.81 2.41
N ARG A 261 -17.35 -28.92 2.34
CA ARG A 261 -16.64 -30.17 2.03
C ARG A 261 -16.39 -31.07 3.26
N LYS A 262 -17.02 -30.76 4.40
CA LYS A 262 -16.86 -31.47 5.69
C LYS A 262 -15.40 -31.61 6.13
N ARG A 263 -14.55 -30.63 5.79
CA ARG A 263 -13.15 -30.60 6.22
C ARG A 263 -13.01 -29.77 7.48
N GLU A 264 -12.13 -30.20 8.37
CA GLU A 264 -11.78 -29.41 9.55
C GLU A 264 -11.26 -28.02 9.17
N VAL A 265 -11.72 -27.03 9.93
CA VAL A 265 -11.28 -25.64 9.89
C VAL A 265 -10.03 -25.54 10.76
N PRO A 266 -8.86 -25.22 10.18
CA PRO A 266 -7.68 -25.08 11.02
C PRO A 266 -7.78 -23.81 11.87
N ARG A 267 -7.38 -23.94 13.14
CA ARG A 267 -7.50 -22.89 14.17
C ARG A 267 -6.87 -21.54 13.80
N PRO A 268 -5.67 -21.46 13.18
CA PRO A 268 -5.06 -20.16 12.92
C PRO A 268 -5.81 -19.36 11.85
N GLU A 269 -6.36 -19.99 10.81
CA GLU A 269 -7.19 -19.32 9.79
C GLU A 269 -8.51 -18.81 10.39
N GLY A 270 -9.14 -19.57 11.28
CA GLY A 270 -10.32 -19.13 12.02
C GLY A 270 -10.03 -17.91 12.90
N THR A 271 -8.87 -17.90 13.56
CA THR A 271 -8.43 -16.76 14.38
C THR A 271 -8.16 -15.54 13.51
N LEU A 272 -7.52 -15.71 12.36
CA LEU A 272 -7.32 -14.61 11.41
C LEU A 272 -8.63 -14.02 10.93
N LEU A 273 -9.59 -14.86 10.51
CA LEU A 273 -10.92 -14.42 10.10
C LEU A 273 -11.59 -13.63 11.22
N ALA A 274 -11.55 -14.12 12.46
CA ALA A 274 -12.12 -13.42 13.61
C ALA A 274 -11.45 -12.06 13.84
N VAL A 275 -10.11 -11.99 13.83
CA VAL A 275 -9.36 -10.75 14.05
C VAL A 275 -9.64 -9.73 12.94
N THR A 276 -9.54 -10.13 11.66
CA THR A 276 -9.77 -9.21 10.54
C THR A 276 -11.24 -8.83 10.41
N GLY A 277 -12.16 -9.79 10.62
CA GLY A 277 -13.60 -9.55 10.55
C GLY A 277 -14.07 -8.60 11.66
N LEU A 278 -13.68 -8.88 12.91
CA LEU A 278 -14.02 -8.01 14.05
C LEU A 278 -13.42 -6.62 13.90
N PHE A 279 -12.16 -6.51 13.44
CA PHE A 279 -11.54 -5.21 13.18
C PHE A 279 -12.29 -4.44 12.08
N ALA A 280 -12.65 -5.07 10.97
CA ALA A 280 -13.40 -4.43 9.89
C ALA A 280 -14.77 -3.93 10.38
N VAL A 281 -15.49 -4.73 11.16
CA VAL A 281 -16.78 -4.33 11.76
C VAL A 281 -16.57 -3.16 12.74
N ALA A 282 -15.60 -3.26 13.64
CA ALA A 282 -15.30 -2.21 14.61
C ALA A 282 -14.92 -0.89 13.91
N LEU A 283 -14.08 -0.94 12.88
CA LEU A 283 -13.70 0.24 12.11
C LEU A 283 -14.91 0.83 11.36
N GLN A 284 -15.77 -0.01 10.78
CA GLN A 284 -17.00 0.45 10.14
C GLN A 284 -17.96 1.12 11.14
N LEU A 285 -18.05 0.60 12.36
CA LEU A 285 -18.82 1.21 13.44
C LEU A 285 -18.24 2.57 13.84
N VAL A 286 -16.92 2.69 13.99
CA VAL A 286 -16.25 3.98 14.26
C VAL A 286 -16.54 4.99 13.15
N ILE A 287 -16.44 4.58 11.88
CA ILE A 287 -16.77 5.44 10.73
C ILE A 287 -18.22 5.93 10.82
N ALA A 288 -19.16 5.05 11.17
CA ALA A 288 -20.57 5.41 11.28
C ALA A 288 -20.86 6.32 12.50
N VAL A 289 -20.35 5.97 13.69
CA VAL A 289 -20.58 6.71 14.95
C VAL A 289 -19.95 8.09 14.91
N CYS A 290 -18.74 8.21 14.35
CA CYS A 290 -18.07 9.49 14.21
C CYS A 290 -18.54 10.30 12.97
N ALA A 291 -19.57 9.80 12.26
CA ALA A 291 -20.09 10.41 11.02
C ALA A 291 -18.98 10.78 10.02
N LEU A 292 -17.94 9.94 9.93
CA LEU A 292 -16.81 10.20 9.04
C LEU A 292 -17.29 10.14 7.58
N PRO A 293 -16.64 10.88 6.67
CA PRO A 293 -16.98 10.84 5.25
C PRO A 293 -17.00 9.40 4.72
N GLY A 294 -18.20 8.96 4.33
CA GLY A 294 -18.47 7.61 3.84
C GLY A 294 -18.60 7.52 2.33
N THR A 295 -18.94 6.32 1.82
CA THR A 295 -18.98 6.00 0.38
C THR A 295 -19.83 6.95 -0.46
N ARG A 296 -20.95 7.46 0.11
CA ARG A 296 -21.82 8.40 -0.60
C ARG A 296 -21.14 9.75 -0.84
N ALA A 297 -20.37 10.26 0.13
CA ALA A 297 -19.62 11.50 -0.03
C ALA A 297 -18.55 11.34 -1.12
N SER A 298 -17.82 10.22 -1.13
CA SER A 298 -16.83 9.91 -2.16
C SER A 298 -17.44 9.78 -3.57
N LEU A 299 -18.61 9.14 -3.70
CA LEU A 299 -19.31 9.03 -4.99
C LEU A 299 -19.75 10.42 -5.51
N GLN A 300 -20.24 11.28 -4.62
CA GLN A 300 -20.61 12.65 -4.97
C GLN A 300 -19.39 13.46 -5.39
N GLU A 301 -18.29 13.38 -4.63
CA GLU A 301 -17.02 14.03 -4.96
C GLU A 301 -16.53 13.61 -6.36
N LEU A 302 -16.49 12.31 -6.63
CA LEU A 302 -16.05 11.76 -7.92
C LEU A 302 -16.91 12.27 -9.07
N LEU A 303 -18.23 12.11 -8.99
CA LEU A 303 -19.14 12.45 -10.08
C LEU A 303 -19.32 13.96 -10.27
N ALA A 304 -19.10 14.75 -9.22
CA ALA A 304 -19.09 16.20 -9.27
C ALA A 304 -17.71 16.79 -9.61
N VAL A 305 -16.72 15.95 -9.94
CA VAL A 305 -15.33 16.34 -10.24
C VAL A 305 -14.78 17.23 -9.12
N HIS A 306 -14.70 16.68 -7.90
CA HIS A 306 -14.30 17.39 -6.69
C HIS A 306 -15.16 18.64 -6.40
N TYR A 307 -16.46 18.54 -6.70
CA TYR A 307 -17.45 19.61 -6.61
C TYR A 307 -17.16 20.84 -7.48
N SER A 308 -16.32 20.70 -8.51
CA SER A 308 -16.19 21.73 -9.55
C SER A 308 -17.41 21.79 -10.48
N ARG A 309 -18.25 20.74 -10.46
CA ARG A 309 -19.51 20.65 -11.19
C ARG A 309 -20.67 20.33 -10.24
N PRO A 310 -21.93 20.61 -10.63
CA PRO A 310 -23.10 20.18 -9.87
C PRO A 310 -23.13 18.66 -9.71
N VAL A 311 -23.67 18.20 -8.58
CA VAL A 311 -23.87 16.77 -8.31
C VAL A 311 -24.99 16.26 -9.22
N PRO A 312 -24.78 15.18 -10.00
CA PRO A 312 -25.82 14.66 -10.89
C PRO A 312 -26.95 13.97 -10.09
N PRO A 313 -28.21 14.04 -10.56
CA PRO A 313 -29.37 13.52 -9.83
C PRO A 313 -29.39 11.99 -9.71
N HIS A 314 -28.83 11.26 -10.67
CA HIS A 314 -28.80 9.78 -10.70
C HIS A 314 -27.38 9.22 -10.50
N LEU A 315 -26.86 9.36 -9.27
CA LEU A 315 -25.48 8.98 -8.92
C LEU A 315 -25.10 7.56 -9.37
N LEU A 316 -25.93 6.56 -9.06
CA LEU A 316 -25.62 5.16 -9.36
C LEU A 316 -25.56 4.90 -10.87
N HIS A 317 -26.49 5.46 -11.65
CA HIS A 317 -26.52 5.28 -13.09
C HIS A 317 -25.25 5.85 -13.75
N HIS A 318 -24.87 7.09 -13.38
CA HIS A 318 -23.65 7.71 -13.89
C HIS A 318 -22.39 6.95 -13.44
N PHE A 319 -22.35 6.49 -12.20
CA PHE A 319 -21.25 5.68 -11.69
C PHE A 319 -21.10 4.36 -12.45
N LEU A 320 -22.19 3.61 -12.67
CA LEU A 320 -22.13 2.34 -13.40
C LEU A 320 -21.68 2.55 -14.85
N ARG A 321 -22.17 3.59 -15.52
CA ARG A 321 -21.75 3.95 -16.88
C ARG A 321 -20.25 4.29 -16.94
N LEU A 322 -19.76 5.10 -15.99
CA LEU A 322 -18.35 5.45 -15.89
C LEU A 322 -17.49 4.21 -15.58
N SER A 323 -17.92 3.39 -14.63
CA SER A 323 -17.24 2.17 -14.20
C SER A 323 -17.11 1.17 -15.36
N LEU A 324 -18.19 0.95 -16.13
CA LEU A 324 -18.15 0.08 -17.30
C LEU A 324 -17.18 0.60 -18.38
N ALA A 325 -17.23 1.90 -18.68
CA ALA A 325 -16.31 2.51 -19.64
C ALA A 325 -14.85 2.41 -19.18
N PHE A 326 -14.60 2.66 -17.89
CA PHE A 326 -13.29 2.55 -17.27
C PHE A 326 -12.76 1.11 -17.36
N TRP A 327 -13.51 0.11 -16.92
CA TRP A 327 -13.05 -1.28 -16.91
C TRP A 327 -12.82 -1.84 -18.31
N ARG A 328 -13.62 -1.41 -19.29
CA ARG A 328 -13.39 -1.74 -20.69
C ARG A 328 -12.05 -1.21 -21.19
N GLU A 329 -11.77 0.07 -20.94
CA GLU A 329 -10.52 0.69 -21.38
C GLU A 329 -9.31 0.16 -20.60
N TRP A 330 -9.47 -0.06 -19.29
CA TRP A 330 -8.45 -0.68 -18.46
C TRP A 330 -8.11 -2.08 -18.96
N LEU A 331 -9.11 -2.91 -19.28
CA LEU A 331 -8.88 -4.26 -19.80
C LEU A 331 -8.22 -4.22 -21.19
N ARG A 332 -8.66 -3.30 -22.07
CA ARG A 332 -8.00 -3.09 -23.37
C ARG A 332 -6.52 -2.75 -23.19
N GLY A 333 -6.21 -1.78 -22.34
CA GLY A 333 -4.83 -1.40 -22.03
C GLY A 333 -4.02 -2.54 -21.40
N ALA A 334 -4.63 -3.29 -20.48
CA ALA A 334 -4.01 -4.43 -19.83
C ALA A 334 -3.74 -5.60 -20.78
N LEU A 335 -4.57 -5.80 -21.81
CA LEU A 335 -4.33 -6.80 -22.85
C LEU A 335 -3.25 -6.37 -23.85
N VAL A 336 -3.15 -5.06 -24.15
CA VAL A 336 -2.08 -4.51 -24.99
C VAL A 336 -0.73 -4.53 -24.26
N GLN A 337 -0.73 -4.35 -22.93
CA GLN A 337 0.47 -4.40 -22.09
C GLN A 337 0.30 -5.44 -20.96
N PRO A 338 0.39 -6.76 -21.29
CA PRO A 338 -0.03 -7.84 -20.40
C PRO A 338 0.91 -8.08 -19.22
N LEU A 339 2.09 -7.44 -19.19
CA LEU A 339 3.09 -7.67 -18.14
C LEU A 339 2.50 -7.52 -16.74
N ASN A 340 1.69 -6.49 -16.48
CA ASN A 340 1.08 -6.28 -15.17
C ASN A 340 0.10 -7.40 -14.79
N LEU A 341 -0.72 -7.85 -15.74
CA LEU A 341 -1.63 -8.98 -15.53
C LEU A 341 -0.86 -10.28 -15.29
N LEU A 342 0.21 -10.51 -16.05
CA LEU A 342 1.06 -11.68 -15.89
C LEU A 342 1.78 -11.69 -14.55
N LEU A 343 2.29 -10.54 -14.09
CA LEU A 343 2.91 -10.41 -12.77
C LEU A 343 1.90 -10.65 -11.65
N LEU A 344 0.67 -10.12 -11.76
CA LEU A 344 -0.42 -10.40 -10.82
C LEU A 344 -0.77 -11.90 -10.83
N ALA A 345 -0.98 -12.51 -11.99
CA ALA A 345 -1.30 -13.93 -12.08
C ALA A 345 -0.18 -14.82 -11.51
N ALA A 346 1.08 -14.54 -11.87
CA ALA A 346 2.26 -15.24 -11.37
C ALA A 346 2.42 -15.06 -9.85
N GLY A 347 2.18 -13.84 -9.34
CA GLY A 347 2.20 -13.54 -7.91
C GLY A 347 1.13 -14.31 -7.14
N ALA A 348 -0.12 -14.31 -7.62
CA ALA A 348 -1.23 -15.07 -7.01
C ALA A 348 -0.90 -16.55 -6.98
N TRP A 349 -0.46 -17.08 -8.13
CA TRP A 349 -0.08 -18.49 -8.26
C TRP A 349 1.05 -18.85 -7.29
N GLY A 350 2.12 -18.06 -7.23
CA GLY A 350 3.25 -18.29 -6.34
C GLY A 350 2.84 -18.31 -4.87
N ALA A 351 2.09 -17.29 -4.44
CA ALA A 351 1.65 -17.17 -3.05
C ALA A 351 0.70 -18.30 -2.65
N LEU A 352 -0.31 -18.61 -3.47
CA LEU A 352 -1.28 -19.68 -3.21
C LEU A 352 -0.65 -21.07 -3.30
N ARG A 353 0.33 -21.28 -4.20
CA ARG A 353 0.96 -22.60 -4.39
C ARG A 353 1.96 -22.94 -3.30
N TYR A 354 2.72 -21.95 -2.83
CA TYR A 354 3.76 -22.13 -1.82
C TYR A 354 3.17 -22.21 -0.40
N HIS A 355 2.35 -21.22 -0.01
CA HIS A 355 1.76 -21.16 1.32
C HIS A 355 0.31 -20.64 1.28
N ARG A 356 -0.65 -21.53 1.05
CA ARG A 356 -2.08 -21.20 0.83
C ARG A 356 -2.65 -20.18 1.82
N PRO A 357 -2.53 -20.34 3.15
CA PRO A 357 -3.10 -19.37 4.09
C PRO A 357 -2.52 -17.96 3.93
N PHE A 358 -1.22 -17.86 3.61
CA PHE A 358 -0.58 -16.56 3.33
C PHE A 358 -1.04 -16.00 1.98
N GLY A 359 -1.14 -16.85 0.95
CA GLY A 359 -1.69 -16.48 -0.34
C GLY A 359 -3.08 -15.86 -0.25
N LEU A 360 -3.96 -16.41 0.61
CA LEU A 360 -5.29 -15.84 0.86
C LEU A 360 -5.24 -14.41 1.44
N LEU A 361 -4.29 -14.13 2.34
CA LEU A 361 -4.10 -12.78 2.89
C LEU A 361 -3.75 -11.78 1.79
N VAL A 362 -2.73 -12.09 0.99
CA VAL A 362 -2.24 -11.17 -0.04
C VAL A 362 -3.25 -11.04 -1.19
N VAL A 363 -3.97 -12.12 -1.53
CA VAL A 363 -5.10 -12.05 -2.47
C VAL A 363 -6.21 -11.15 -1.93
N GLY A 364 -6.55 -11.23 -0.65
CA GLY A 364 -7.53 -10.34 -0.02
C GLY A 364 -7.14 -8.86 -0.12
N VAL A 365 -5.86 -8.54 0.10
CA VAL A 365 -5.34 -7.18 -0.09
C VAL A 365 -5.35 -6.76 -1.56
N ALA A 366 -5.07 -7.66 -2.49
CA ALA A 366 -5.16 -7.36 -3.91
C ALA A 366 -6.62 -7.10 -4.35
N VAL A 367 -7.57 -7.91 -3.89
CA VAL A 367 -9.02 -7.68 -4.09
C VAL A 367 -9.42 -6.30 -3.56
N ALA A 368 -8.89 -5.89 -2.40
CA ALA A 368 -9.12 -4.55 -1.86
C ALA A 368 -8.56 -3.43 -2.76
N GLY A 369 -7.40 -3.63 -3.39
CA GLY A 369 -6.86 -2.71 -4.40
C GLY A 369 -7.79 -2.56 -5.60
N PHE A 370 -8.29 -3.68 -6.14
CA PHE A 370 -9.27 -3.67 -7.23
C PHE A 370 -10.60 -3.05 -6.81
N ALA A 371 -11.10 -3.32 -5.61
CA ALA A 371 -12.32 -2.72 -5.08
C ALA A 371 -12.15 -1.20 -4.88
N ASN A 372 -10.98 -0.76 -4.43
CA ASN A 372 -10.64 0.66 -4.30
C ASN A 372 -10.64 1.37 -5.67
N GLN A 373 -10.07 0.73 -6.70
CA GLN A 373 -10.16 1.22 -8.08
C GLN A 373 -11.59 1.21 -8.61
N ALA A 374 -12.37 0.16 -8.32
CA ALA A 374 -13.76 0.05 -8.75
C ALA A 374 -14.63 1.16 -8.15
N GLY A 375 -14.33 1.59 -6.92
CA GLY A 375 -15.00 2.71 -6.25
C GLY A 375 -14.62 4.08 -6.80
N HIS A 376 -13.47 4.19 -7.48
CA HIS A 376 -12.98 5.43 -8.11
C HIS A 376 -12.48 5.12 -9.54
N PRO A 377 -13.40 4.85 -10.49
CA PRO A 377 -13.09 4.52 -11.89
C PRO A 377 -12.51 5.72 -12.65
N GLU A 378 -11.30 6.13 -12.30
CA GLU A 378 -10.55 7.24 -12.86
C GLU A 378 -9.16 6.78 -13.33
N THR A 379 -8.81 7.10 -14.57
CA THR A 379 -7.55 6.68 -15.19
C THR A 379 -6.34 7.43 -14.61
N ALA A 380 -6.49 8.71 -14.30
CA ALA A 380 -5.41 9.56 -13.77
C ALA A 380 -4.89 9.10 -12.40
N MET A 381 -5.76 8.52 -11.57
CA MET A 381 -5.42 8.01 -10.23
C MET A 381 -5.19 6.49 -10.21
N GLY A 382 -5.34 5.81 -11.36
CA GLY A 382 -5.38 4.35 -11.47
C GLY A 382 -4.21 3.60 -10.82
N PRO A 383 -2.95 3.93 -11.16
CA PRO A 383 -1.78 3.25 -10.59
C PRO A 383 -1.71 3.34 -9.06
N ARG A 384 -2.09 4.48 -8.49
CA ARG A 384 -2.13 4.75 -7.05
C ARG A 384 -3.18 3.91 -6.34
N LEU A 385 -4.37 3.78 -6.91
CA LEU A 385 -5.49 3.09 -6.29
C LEU A 385 -5.34 1.55 -6.34
N LEU A 386 -4.66 1.02 -7.36
CA LEU A 386 -4.32 -0.40 -7.51
C LEU A 386 -3.03 -0.82 -6.79
N VAL A 387 -2.32 0.11 -6.14
CA VAL A 387 -0.99 -0.17 -5.56
C VAL A 387 -0.99 -1.33 -4.56
N MET A 388 -2.08 -1.53 -3.80
CA MET A 388 -2.24 -2.66 -2.89
C MET A 388 -2.17 -4.02 -3.61
N ALA A 389 -2.69 -4.10 -4.84
CA ALA A 389 -2.60 -5.31 -5.66
C ALA A 389 -1.17 -5.61 -6.10
N SER A 390 -0.29 -4.61 -6.16
CA SER A 390 1.12 -4.80 -6.49
C SER A 390 1.90 -5.54 -5.38
N LEU A 391 1.38 -5.64 -4.16
CA LEU A 391 1.98 -6.51 -3.12
C LEU A 391 1.98 -7.99 -3.49
N LEU A 392 1.08 -8.38 -4.39
CA LEU A 392 0.89 -9.75 -4.82
C LEU A 392 2.07 -10.27 -5.67
N PRO A 393 2.55 -9.58 -6.73
CA PRO A 393 3.81 -9.95 -7.37
C PRO A 393 5.04 -9.75 -6.46
N VAL A 394 5.08 -8.71 -5.63
CA VAL A 394 6.19 -8.45 -4.70
C VAL A 394 6.46 -9.66 -3.78
N CYS A 395 5.42 -10.22 -3.18
CA CYS A 395 5.56 -11.38 -2.30
C CYS A 395 5.50 -12.70 -3.08
N GLY A 396 4.66 -12.77 -4.11
CA GLY A 396 4.31 -14.02 -4.79
C GLY A 396 5.37 -14.51 -5.78
N ILE A 397 6.08 -13.62 -6.48
CA ILE A 397 7.13 -14.04 -7.44
C ILE A 397 8.30 -14.73 -6.73
N PRO A 398 8.87 -14.21 -5.63
CA PRO A 398 9.87 -14.95 -4.85
C PRO A 398 9.39 -16.34 -4.41
N LEU A 399 8.14 -16.45 -3.96
CA LEU A 399 7.53 -17.72 -3.55
C LEU A 399 7.33 -18.68 -4.74
N LEU A 400 6.99 -18.14 -5.91
CA LEU A 400 6.87 -18.91 -7.14
C LEU A 400 8.21 -19.54 -7.52
N ILE A 401 9.28 -18.74 -7.53
CA ILE A 401 10.63 -19.20 -7.87
C ILE A 401 11.08 -20.28 -6.89
N GLU A 402 10.91 -20.05 -5.58
CA GLU A 402 11.25 -21.03 -4.55
C GLU A 402 10.47 -22.34 -4.72
N SER A 403 9.17 -22.26 -5.04
CA SER A 403 8.33 -23.47 -5.24
C SER A 403 8.77 -24.36 -6.41
N HIS A 404 9.54 -23.81 -7.36
CA HIS A 404 10.13 -24.55 -8.49
C HIS A 404 11.55 -25.02 -8.17
N ALA A 405 12.36 -24.18 -7.52
CA ALA A 405 13.72 -24.52 -7.11
C ALA A 405 13.75 -25.68 -6.10
N GLY A 406 12.90 -25.62 -5.06
CA GLY A 406 12.80 -26.67 -4.04
C GLY A 406 12.33 -28.03 -4.59
N ARG A 407 11.54 -28.04 -5.68
CA ARG A 407 11.15 -29.29 -6.37
C ARG A 407 12.30 -29.89 -7.17
N ARG A 408 13.17 -29.08 -7.77
CA ARG A 408 14.36 -29.57 -8.47
C ARG A 408 15.37 -30.15 -7.49
N ALA A 409 15.60 -29.49 -6.35
CA ALA A 409 16.48 -30.01 -5.30
C ALA A 409 16.00 -31.36 -4.74
N ARG A 410 14.69 -31.51 -4.51
CA ARG A 410 14.09 -32.80 -4.08
C ARG A 410 14.05 -33.88 -5.17
N ARG A 411 14.06 -33.51 -6.45
CA ARG A 411 14.14 -34.47 -7.58
C ARG A 411 15.58 -34.87 -7.92
N GLY A 412 16.56 -34.04 -7.57
CA GLY A 412 18.00 -34.35 -7.72
C GLY A 412 18.59 -35.12 -6.53
N GLN A 413 17.85 -35.27 -5.44
CA GLN A 413 18.12 -36.28 -4.42
C GLN A 413 17.46 -37.59 -4.87
N ASP A 414 18.20 -38.40 -5.62
CA ASP A 414 17.83 -39.79 -5.88
C ASP A 414 17.61 -40.53 -4.54
N PRO A 415 16.55 -41.34 -4.37
CA PRO A 415 16.37 -42.18 -3.18
C PRO A 415 17.38 -43.34 -3.08
N ALA A 416 18.40 -43.39 -3.94
CA ALA A 416 19.30 -44.51 -4.11
C ALA A 416 20.60 -44.42 -3.30
N VAL A 417 20.56 -43.95 -2.05
CA VAL A 417 21.56 -44.34 -1.02
C VAL A 417 20.89 -44.34 0.36
N LEU A 418 20.01 -45.31 0.60
CA LEU A 418 19.83 -45.80 1.96
C LEU A 418 21.05 -46.69 2.26
N PRO A 419 21.85 -46.42 3.31
CA PRO A 419 22.89 -47.36 3.70
C PRO A 419 22.23 -48.71 4.05
N PRO A 420 22.92 -49.83 3.79
CA PRO A 420 22.35 -51.15 4.01
C PRO A 420 21.93 -51.28 5.47
N ARG A 421 20.66 -51.65 5.64
CA ARG A 421 20.06 -52.04 6.91
C ARG A 421 20.90 -53.19 7.45
N THR A 422 21.77 -52.93 8.42
CA THR A 422 22.42 -53.98 9.18
C THR A 422 21.31 -54.77 9.86
N GLU A 423 21.12 -56.01 9.42
CA GLU A 423 20.27 -56.99 10.06
C GLU A 423 20.72 -57.14 11.51
N ARG A 424 19.97 -56.50 12.42
CA ARG A 424 20.04 -56.81 13.83
C ARG A 424 19.38 -58.18 13.98
N ARG A 425 20.20 -59.23 13.95
CA ARG A 425 19.80 -60.59 14.33
C ARG A 425 19.05 -60.53 15.65
N LEU A 426 17.80 -60.98 15.62
CA LEU A 426 17.06 -61.43 16.79
C LEU A 426 17.83 -62.63 17.38
N ALA A 427 18.34 -62.48 18.60
CA ALA A 427 18.69 -63.62 19.44
C ALA A 427 17.43 -64.01 20.22
N ALA A 428 17.05 -65.28 20.10
CA ALA A 428 15.98 -65.92 20.84
C ALA A 428 16.40 -66.21 22.30
N PRO A 429 15.45 -66.55 23.19
CA PRO A 429 15.65 -66.61 24.63
C PRO A 429 15.95 -68.03 25.14
N GLU A 430 17.01 -68.18 25.92
CA GLU A 430 17.29 -69.27 26.87
C GLU A 430 18.17 -68.62 27.96
N GLY A 431 17.96 -68.69 29.27
CA GLY A 431 17.61 -69.82 30.13
C GLY A 431 18.70 -69.91 31.23
N GLN A 432 18.31 -70.19 32.47
CA GLN A 432 19.12 -70.50 33.69
C GLN A 432 19.57 -69.29 34.55
N LEU A 433 19.01 -69.11 35.75
CA LEU A 433 19.37 -69.77 37.04
C LEU A 433 20.80 -69.44 37.49
N TYR A 434 20.94 -68.49 38.42
CA TYR A 434 21.40 -68.68 39.80
C TYR A 434 21.01 -67.46 40.65
#